data_AF-A0A4Q5XKI8-F1
#
_entry.id   AF-A0A4Q5XKI8-F1
#
_cell.length_a   1.000
_cell.length_b   1.000
_cell.length_c   1.000
_cell.angle_alpha   90.00
_cell.angle_beta   90.00
_cell.angle_gamma   90.00
#
_symmetry.space_group_name_H-M   'P 1'
#
loop_
_entity.id
_entity.type
_entity.pdbx_description
1 polymer ?
#
loop_
_entity_poly.entity_id
_entity_poly.type
_entity_poly.pdbx_seq_one_letter_code
_entity_poly.pdbx_strand_id
1 'polypeptide(L)'
;MAHRPLCGVDFGHLDITERLISELSRVLTRRGLSVRSEPLWGVHAGGKCRLKGKDVVLLNTKAPPMERLVMLADYVAEQRVVGDELSVEAHALLQSRIARRSDVLSPADASRPGLAKGGARAPRKQRRV
;
A
#
# COMPACT_ATOMS: atom_id res chain seq x y z
N MET A 1 39.24 -13.87 7.71
CA MET A 1 38.62 -12.53 7.87
C MET A 1 38.39 -11.97 6.48
N ALA A 2 37.13 -11.86 6.05
CA ALA A 2 36.78 -11.28 4.75
C ALA A 2 35.73 -10.20 4.98
N HIS A 3 36.18 -8.95 5.04
CA HIS A 3 35.30 -7.79 4.94
C HIS A 3 34.84 -7.67 3.48
N ARG A 4 33.60 -8.07 3.21
CA ARG A 4 32.91 -7.66 1.98
C ARG A 4 32.52 -6.19 2.14
N PRO A 5 32.81 -5.31 1.16
CA PRO A 5 32.28 -3.95 1.18
C PRO A 5 30.79 -4.04 0.90
N LEU A 6 29.96 -3.59 1.85
CA LEU A 6 28.54 -3.37 1.60
C LEU A 6 28.44 -2.20 0.61
N CYS A 7 27.68 -2.48 -0.44
CA CYS A 7 27.39 -1.63 -1.58
C CYS A 7 26.98 -0.22 -1.12
N GLY A 8 27.43 0.80 -1.85
CA GLY A 8 27.20 2.20 -1.57
C GLY A 8 25.73 2.51 -1.29
N VAL A 9 25.49 3.16 -0.14
CA VAL A 9 24.17 3.63 0.24
C VAL A 9 23.94 4.94 -0.50
N ASP A 10 22.95 4.98 -1.40
CA ASP A 10 22.44 6.19 -2.04
C ASP A 10 21.81 7.11 -0.97
N PHE A 11 22.64 7.93 -0.31
CA PHE A 11 22.21 8.84 0.75
C PHE A 11 21.12 9.83 0.29
N GLY A 12 21.20 10.30 -0.96
CA GLY A 12 20.23 11.27 -1.49
C GLY A 12 18.81 10.70 -1.66
N HIS A 13 18.66 9.39 -1.89
CA HIS A 13 17.34 8.78 -2.05
C HIS A 13 16.61 8.61 -0.70
N LEU A 14 17.36 8.33 0.36
CA LEU A 14 16.83 8.22 1.73
C LEU A 14 16.35 9.59 2.23
N ASP A 15 17.08 10.66 1.94
CA ASP A 15 16.71 12.03 2.32
C ASP A 15 15.39 12.48 1.68
N ILE A 16 15.20 12.18 0.38
CA ILE A 16 13.93 12.46 -0.31
C ILE A 16 12.79 11.63 0.29
N THR A 17 13.05 10.35 0.57
CA THR A 17 12.03 9.44 1.12
C THR A 17 11.54 9.90 2.50
N GLU A 18 12.44 10.23 3.42
CA GLU A 18 12.07 10.70 4.76
C GLU A 18 11.40 12.08 4.73
N ARG A 19 11.79 12.95 3.77
CA ARG A 19 11.09 14.23 3.51
C ARG A 19 9.65 13.98 3.07
N LEU A 20 9.42 13.06 2.13
CA LEU A 20 8.08 12.70 1.66
C LEU A 20 7.24 12.04 2.75
N ILE A 21 7.82 11.14 3.55
CA ILE A 21 7.16 10.55 4.73
C ILE A 21 6.69 11.66 5.67
N SER A 22 7.55 12.62 5.96
CA SER A 22 7.24 13.75 6.84
C SER A 22 6.11 14.63 6.27
N GLU A 23 6.16 14.91 4.98
CA GLU A 23 5.17 15.70 4.27
C GLU A 23 3.78 15.03 4.27
N LEU A 24 3.70 13.77 3.86
CA LEU A 24 2.45 13.02 3.84
C LEU A 24 1.88 12.81 5.25
N SER A 25 2.75 12.63 6.25
CA SER A 25 2.33 12.54 7.65
C SER A 25 1.69 13.84 8.14
N ARG A 26 2.22 15.01 7.73
CA ARG A 26 1.62 16.31 8.03
C ARG A 26 0.24 16.45 7.40
N VAL A 27 0.08 16.03 6.15
CA VAL A 27 -1.23 16.03 5.47
C VAL A 27 -2.26 15.19 6.23
N LEU A 28 -1.92 13.95 6.60
CA LEU A 28 -2.82 13.10 7.39
C LEU A 28 -3.17 13.73 8.75
N THR A 29 -2.20 14.38 9.39
CA THR A 29 -2.39 15.08 10.66
C THR A 29 -3.36 16.25 10.53
N ARG A 30 -3.22 17.08 9.48
CA ARG A 30 -4.16 18.18 9.20
C ARG A 30 -5.59 17.69 8.95
N ARG A 31 -5.73 16.45 8.49
CA ARG A 31 -7.03 15.79 8.24
C ARG A 31 -7.59 15.02 9.44
N GLY A 32 -6.97 15.17 10.61
CA GLY A 32 -7.48 14.63 11.86
C GLY A 32 -7.01 13.21 12.19
N LEU A 33 -6.07 12.63 11.43
CA LEU A 33 -5.45 11.36 11.79
C LEU A 33 -4.15 11.60 12.56
N SER A 34 -3.98 10.93 13.69
CA SER A 34 -2.69 10.96 14.37
C SER A 34 -1.72 10.03 13.66
N VAL A 35 -0.57 10.53 13.22
CA VAL A 35 0.50 9.68 12.69
C VAL A 35 1.55 9.47 13.78
N ARG A 36 1.96 8.22 14.03
CA ARG A 36 2.99 7.87 15.02
C ARG A 36 3.99 6.90 14.43
N SER A 37 5.26 7.10 14.75
CA SER A 37 6.35 6.20 14.35
C SER A 37 6.82 5.43 15.59
N GLU A 38 6.70 4.11 15.56
CA GLU A 38 7.03 3.24 16.70
C GLU A 38 7.76 1.98 16.22
N PRO A 39 8.68 1.40 17.00
CA PRO A 39 9.24 0.10 16.68
C PRO A 39 8.21 -1.00 16.96
N LEU A 40 7.61 -1.55 15.90
CA LEU A 40 6.61 -2.62 16.02
C LEU A 40 7.27 -4.01 15.90
N TRP A 41 6.45 -5.06 16.04
CA TRP A 41 6.92 -6.44 15.86
C TRP A 41 6.98 -6.77 14.38
N GLY A 42 8.05 -7.45 13.94
CA GLY A 42 8.27 -7.75 12.51
C GLY A 42 8.65 -6.53 11.67
N VAL A 43 8.58 -6.69 10.34
CA VAL A 43 9.06 -5.74 9.33
C VAL A 43 7.94 -5.11 8.48
N HIS A 44 6.68 -5.25 8.89
CA HIS A 44 5.55 -4.64 8.18
C HIS A 44 5.63 -3.10 8.22
N ALA A 45 5.22 -2.40 7.16
CA ALA A 45 5.25 -0.93 7.08
C ALA A 45 4.49 -0.23 8.22
N GLY A 46 3.45 -0.88 8.76
CA GLY A 46 2.57 -0.32 9.77
C GLY A 46 1.10 -0.52 9.41
N GLY A 47 0.23 0.39 9.84
CA GLY A 47 -1.18 0.37 9.45
C GLY A 47 -2.06 1.40 10.17
N LYS A 48 -3.31 1.51 9.71
CA LYS A 48 -4.35 2.33 10.33
C LYS A 48 -5.08 1.53 11.42
N CYS A 49 -5.21 2.12 12.60
CA CYS A 49 -5.96 1.58 13.72
C CYS A 49 -6.75 2.68 14.45
N ARG A 50 -7.57 2.30 15.43
CA ARG A 50 -8.27 3.25 16.31
C ARG A 50 -7.76 3.13 17.74
N LEU A 51 -7.22 4.21 18.30
CA LEU A 51 -6.73 4.28 19.67
C LEU A 51 -7.58 5.27 20.48
N LYS A 52 -8.24 4.78 21.53
CA LYS A 52 -9.13 5.59 22.40
C LYS A 52 -10.15 6.42 21.58
N GLY A 53 -10.75 5.81 20.56
CA GLY A 53 -11.72 6.47 19.68
C GLY A 53 -11.13 7.36 18.57
N LYS A 54 -9.81 7.56 18.52
CA LYS A 54 -9.15 8.37 17.49
C LYS A 54 -8.54 7.50 16.41
N ASP A 55 -8.70 7.88 15.14
CA ASP A 55 -8.04 7.21 14.02
C ASP A 55 -6.53 7.57 14.03
N VAL A 56 -5.69 6.53 14.03
CA VAL A 56 -4.24 6.63 14.12
C VAL A 56 -3.59 5.80 13.02
N VAL A 57 -2.59 6.36 12.35
CA VAL A 57 -1.70 5.64 11.44
C VAL A 57 -0.39 5.37 12.17
N LEU A 58 -0.07 4.10 12.37
CA LEU A 58 1.19 3.67 12.96
C LEU A 58 2.18 3.34 11.85
N LEU A 59 3.39 3.88 11.92
CA LEU A 59 4.52 3.57 11.06
C LEU A 59 5.51 2.73 11.84
N ASN A 60 5.90 1.58 11.29
CA ASN A 60 6.91 0.73 11.92
C ASN A 60 8.31 1.21 11.56
N THR A 61 9.07 1.71 12.52
CA THR A 61 10.44 2.20 12.26
C THR A 61 11.42 1.11 11.82
N LYS A 62 11.07 -0.17 12.00
CA LYS A 62 11.86 -1.32 11.51
C LYS A 62 11.60 -1.67 10.05
N ALA A 63 10.57 -1.10 9.43
CA ALA A 63 10.25 -1.36 8.03
C ALA A 63 11.06 -0.46 7.09
N PRO A 64 11.37 -0.92 5.88
CA PRO A 64 12.07 -0.12 4.88
C PRO A 64 11.36 1.24 4.64
N PRO A 65 12.12 2.35 4.51
CA PRO A 65 11.53 3.68 4.31
C PRO A 65 10.55 3.75 3.13
N MET A 66 10.88 3.09 2.02
CA MET A 66 10.02 3.07 0.84
C MET A 66 8.68 2.38 1.09
N GLU A 67 8.66 1.29 1.89
CA GLU A 67 7.41 0.61 2.24
C GLU A 67 6.52 1.48 3.14
N ARG A 68 7.12 2.17 4.11
CA ARG A 68 6.42 3.16 4.94
C ARG A 68 5.83 4.29 4.09
N LEU A 69 6.61 4.80 3.13
CA LEU A 69 6.19 5.86 2.21
C LEU A 69 5.01 5.43 1.35
N VAL A 70 5.08 4.24 0.74
CA VAL A 70 4.00 3.71 -0.11
C VAL A 70 2.70 3.55 0.68
N MET A 71 2.78 2.99 1.89
CA MET A 71 1.63 2.83 2.77
C MET A 71 1.00 4.18 3.15
N LEU A 72 1.81 5.19 3.50
CA LEU A 72 1.33 6.54 3.77
C LEU A 72 0.64 7.15 2.55
N ALA A 73 1.24 7.01 1.37
CA ALA A 73 0.69 7.52 0.13
C ALA A 73 -0.66 6.87 -0.20
N ASP A 74 -0.84 5.59 0.09
CA ASP A 74 -2.14 4.92 -0.04
C ASP A 74 -3.20 5.54 0.87
N TYR A 75 -2.88 5.77 2.16
CA TYR A 75 -3.81 6.40 3.09
C TYR A 75 -4.15 7.85 2.73
N VAL A 76 -3.19 8.60 2.20
CA VAL A 76 -3.45 9.95 1.69
C VAL A 76 -4.33 9.89 0.44
N ALA A 77 -4.08 8.94 -0.48
CA ALA A 77 -4.88 8.75 -1.68
C ALA A 77 -6.33 8.29 -1.37
N GLU A 78 -6.57 7.59 -0.26
CA GLU A 78 -7.93 7.27 0.22
C GLU A 78 -8.74 8.51 0.60
N GLN A 79 -8.07 9.57 1.04
CA GLN A 79 -8.70 10.78 1.49
C GLN A 79 -8.69 11.78 0.35
N ARG A 80 -9.85 12.06 -0.25
CA ARG A 80 -10.00 13.02 -1.36
C ARG A 80 -9.14 14.26 -1.12
N VAL A 81 -8.06 14.40 -1.89
CA VAL A 81 -7.06 15.45 -1.70
C VAL A 81 -7.61 16.73 -2.31
N VAL A 82 -8.18 17.60 -1.49
CA VAL A 82 -8.66 18.92 -1.92
C VAL A 82 -7.96 19.98 -1.07
N GLY A 83 -7.11 20.79 -1.71
CA GLY A 83 -6.55 22.01 -1.10
C GLY A 83 -5.31 21.85 -0.23
N ASP A 84 -4.60 20.71 -0.25
CA ASP A 84 -3.30 20.59 0.41
C ASP A 84 -2.16 21.04 -0.52
N GLU A 85 -1.33 21.97 -0.05
CA GLU A 85 -0.03 22.27 -0.67
C GLU A 85 0.90 21.08 -0.45
N LEU A 86 1.15 20.34 -1.52
CA LEU A 86 2.08 19.22 -1.60
C LEU A 86 3.20 19.56 -2.59
N SER A 87 4.38 19.01 -2.34
CA SER A 87 5.50 19.03 -3.27
C SER A 87 5.13 18.32 -4.59
N VAL A 88 5.85 18.66 -5.65
CA VAL A 88 5.65 18.07 -6.98
C VAL A 88 5.87 16.55 -6.92
N GLU A 89 6.86 16.13 -6.14
CA GLU A 89 7.20 14.72 -5.92
C GLU A 89 6.09 13.99 -5.16
N ALA A 90 5.53 14.59 -4.10
CA ALA A 90 4.41 14.01 -3.37
C ALA A 90 3.16 13.91 -4.25
N HIS A 91 2.88 14.93 -5.06
CA HIS A 91 1.78 14.90 -6.03
C HIS A 91 1.96 13.79 -7.07
N ALA A 92 3.14 13.65 -7.67
CA ALA A 92 3.43 12.61 -8.65
C ALA A 92 3.29 11.20 -8.05
N LEU A 93 3.74 11.01 -6.81
CA LEU A 93 3.57 9.76 -6.08
C LEU A 93 2.09 9.45 -5.85
N LEU A 94 1.31 10.42 -5.36
CA LEU A 94 -0.13 10.24 -5.11
C LEU A 94 -0.91 9.98 -6.39
N GLN A 95 -0.62 10.69 -7.48
CA GLN A 95 -1.24 10.45 -8.79
C GLN A 95 -0.97 9.02 -9.26
N SER A 96 0.27 8.53 -9.12
CA SER A 96 0.64 7.15 -9.45
C SER A 96 -0.13 6.13 -8.60
N ARG A 97 -0.37 6.40 -7.32
CA ARG A 97 -1.16 5.52 -6.44
C ARG A 97 -2.65 5.55 -6.79
N ILE A 98 -3.21 6.72 -7.08
CA ILE A 98 -4.62 6.88 -7.48
C ILE A 98 -4.87 6.15 -8.80
N ALA A 99 -4.00 6.31 -9.80
CA ALA A 99 -4.12 5.64 -11.09
C ALA A 99 -4.16 4.11 -10.95
N ARG A 100 -3.19 3.53 -10.22
CA ARG A 100 -3.15 2.08 -9.95
C ARG A 100 -4.40 1.55 -9.25
N ARG A 101 -5.03 2.35 -8.39
CA ARG A 101 -6.27 1.96 -7.70
C ARG A 101 -7.48 2.03 -8.62
N SER A 102 -7.54 3.03 -9.50
CA SER A 102 -8.57 3.13 -10.51
C SER A 102 -8.54 1.96 -11.48
N ASP A 103 -7.35 1.44 -11.83
CA ASP A 103 -7.21 0.24 -12.65
C ASP A 103 -7.81 -1.00 -11.98
N VAL A 104 -7.62 -1.14 -10.65
CA VAL A 104 -8.21 -2.25 -9.87
C VAL A 104 -9.73 -2.08 -9.70
N LEU A 105 -10.21 -0.83 -9.61
CA LEU A 105 -11.63 -0.51 -9.43
C LEU A 105 -12.40 -0.32 -10.74
N SER A 106 -11.77 -0.55 -11.88
CA SER A 106 -12.43 -0.57 -13.18
C SER A 106 -12.67 -2.02 -13.62
N PRO A 107 -13.78 -2.68 -13.20
CA PRO A 107 -14.17 -3.99 -13.71
C PRO A 107 -14.90 -3.85 -15.05
N ALA A 108 -14.43 -2.97 -15.94
CA ALA A 108 -15.10 -2.76 -17.22
C ALA A 108 -14.83 -3.89 -18.24
N ASP A 109 -13.85 -4.78 -17.99
CA ASP A 109 -13.54 -5.90 -18.89
C ASP A 109 -13.32 -7.26 -18.20
N ALA A 110 -13.62 -7.41 -16.91
CA ALA A 110 -13.73 -8.73 -16.29
C ALA A 110 -15.09 -9.35 -16.62
N SER A 111 -15.30 -9.62 -17.91
CA SER A 111 -16.45 -10.34 -18.44
C SER A 111 -16.51 -11.73 -17.78
N ARG A 112 -17.44 -11.85 -16.83
CA ARG A 112 -18.16 -13.06 -16.36
C ARG A 112 -17.41 -14.02 -15.42
N PRO A 113 -17.82 -14.11 -14.13
CA PRO A 113 -17.63 -15.32 -13.34
C PRO A 113 -18.65 -16.36 -13.82
N GLY A 114 -18.27 -17.15 -14.83
CA GLY A 114 -19.14 -18.13 -15.47
C GLY A 114 -18.66 -19.56 -15.25
N LEU A 115 -19.27 -20.24 -14.28
CA LEU A 115 -19.57 -21.68 -14.25
C LEU A 115 -18.48 -22.66 -14.73
N ALA A 116 -17.99 -23.50 -13.81
CA ALA A 116 -17.30 -24.73 -14.14
C ALA A 116 -18.13 -25.54 -15.16
N LYS A 117 -17.54 -25.90 -16.31
CA LYS A 117 -18.10 -26.92 -17.21
C LYS A 117 -18.09 -28.25 -16.48
N GLY A 118 -19.17 -28.55 -15.77
CA GLY A 118 -19.45 -29.88 -15.25
C GLY A 118 -19.44 -30.86 -16.42
N GLY A 119 -18.54 -31.84 -16.37
CA GLY A 119 -18.47 -32.91 -17.36
C GLY A 119 -19.82 -33.62 -17.45
N ALA A 120 -20.40 -33.63 -18.65
CA ALA A 120 -21.60 -34.42 -18.93
C ALA A 120 -21.28 -35.90 -18.68
N ARG A 121 -21.86 -36.40 -17.59
CA ARG A 121 -21.89 -37.80 -17.17
C ARG A 121 -22.61 -38.63 -18.24
N ALA A 122 -21.86 -39.40 -19.03
CA ALA A 122 -22.44 -40.41 -19.92
C ALA A 122 -22.80 -41.69 -19.14
N PRO A 123 -23.91 -42.37 -19.48
CA PRO A 123 -24.51 -43.42 -18.66
C PRO A 123 -23.77 -44.77 -18.74
N ARG A 124 -23.73 -45.38 -17.55
CA ARG A 124 -23.31 -46.74 -17.18
C ARG A 124 -23.84 -47.80 -18.15
N LYS A 125 -22.95 -48.40 -18.97
CA LYS A 125 -23.27 -49.59 -19.78
C LYS A 125 -23.27 -50.82 -18.87
N GLN A 126 -24.46 -51.36 -18.62
CA GLN A 126 -24.64 -52.63 -17.92
C GLN A 126 -24.01 -53.79 -18.71
N ARG A 127 -23.32 -54.66 -17.98
CA ARG A 127 -22.88 -55.99 -18.39
C ARG A 127 -24.04 -56.98 -18.18
N ARG A 128 -24.38 -57.77 -19.18
CA ARG A 128 -24.98 -59.12 -19.10
C ARG A 128 -24.49 -59.90 -20.33
N VAL A 129 -23.61 -60.89 -20.12
CA VAL A 129 -23.86 -62.34 -20.20
C VAL A 129 -24.44 -62.72 -21.55
#